data_AF-A0A100HNF0-F1
#
_entry.id   AF-A0A100HNF0-F1
#
_cell.length_a   1.000
_cell.length_b   1.000
_cell.length_c   1.000
_cell.angle_alpha   90.00
_cell.angle_beta   90.00
_cell.angle_gamma   90.00
#
_symmetry.space_group_name_H-M   'P 1'
#
loop_
_entity.id
_entity.type
_entity.pdbx_description
1 polymer ?
#
loop_
_entity_poly.entity_id
_entity_poly.type
_entity_poly.pdbx_seq_one_letter_code
_entity_poly.pdbx_strand_id
1 'polypeptide(L)' 'MSSLDAPEDLYGFKKGQRVRLRCDFNSFLRPEEGTVLRRTSAEGRLLIRIVDRKGRAHEVAVLPRNLIPVEASR' A
#
# COMPACT_ATOMS: atom_id res chain seq x y z
N MET A 1 -25.54 -7.47 15.98
CA MET A 1 -25.33 -6.35 15.04
C MET A 1 -23.84 -6.17 14.87
N SER A 2 -23.38 -6.35 13.64
CA SER A 2 -21.99 -6.58 13.24
C SER A 2 -21.07 -5.44 13.67
N SER A 3 -19.96 -5.79 14.34
CA SER A 3 -18.89 -4.84 14.66
C SER A 3 -18.32 -4.31 13.35
N LEU A 4 -18.65 -3.05 13.06
CA LEU A 4 -18.18 -2.26 11.94
C LEU A 4 -16.66 -2.35 11.82
N ASP A 5 -16.19 -2.71 10.62
CA ASP A 5 -14.80 -2.74 10.14
C ASP A 5 -13.82 -1.91 10.99
N ALA A 6 -13.31 -2.51 12.06
CA ALA A 6 -12.14 -1.96 12.72
C ALA A 6 -11.01 -1.95 11.69
N PRO A 7 -10.32 -0.80 11.46
CA PRO A 7 -9.26 -0.76 10.48
C PRO A 7 -8.18 -1.75 10.90
N GLU A 8 -8.02 -2.82 10.12
CA GLU A 8 -6.97 -3.79 10.34
C GLU A 8 -5.64 -3.05 10.30
N ASP A 9 -4.90 -3.09 11.41
CA ASP A 9 -3.55 -2.54 11.48
C ASP A 9 -2.62 -3.52 10.75
N LEU A 10 -1.98 -3.05 9.69
CA LEU A 10 -1.15 -3.79 8.76
C LEU A 10 0.31 -3.34 8.86
N TYR A 11 0.96 -3.61 10.00
CA TYR A 11 2.32 -3.16 10.30
C TYR A 11 2.45 -1.62 10.40
N GLY A 12 1.50 -0.98 11.09
CA GLY A 12 1.42 0.47 11.20
C GLY A 12 0.74 1.15 10.02
N PHE A 13 0.21 0.38 9.07
CA PHE A 13 -0.58 0.87 7.94
C PHE A 13 -2.03 0.41 8.06
N LYS A 14 -2.99 1.23 7.65
CA LYS A 14 -4.40 0.82 7.60
C LYS A 14 -4.74 0.25 6.23
N LYS A 15 -5.61 -0.75 6.18
CA LYS A 15 -6.29 -1.13 4.94
C LYS A 15 -6.96 0.12 4.33
N GLY A 16 -6.79 0.33 3.03
CA GLY A 16 -7.27 1.51 2.31
C GLY A 16 -6.36 2.74 2.43
N GLN A 17 -5.30 2.71 3.24
CA GLN A 17 -4.39 3.84 3.38
C GLN A 17 -3.61 4.08 2.08
N ARG A 18 -3.49 5.36 1.69
CA ARG A 18 -2.61 5.79 0.60
C ARG A 18 -1.16 5.79 1.07
N VAL A 19 -0.30 5.21 0.25
CA VAL A 19 1.14 5.11 0.51
C VAL A 19 1.90 5.45 -0.76
N ARG A 20 3.12 5.94 -0.60
CA ARG A 20 4.08 6.14 -1.68
C ARG A 20 5.18 5.09 -1.56
N LEU A 21 5.58 4.52 -2.69
CA LEU A 21 6.68 3.57 -2.75
C LEU A 21 8.01 4.34 -2.72
N ARG A 22 8.97 3.87 -1.92
CA ARG A 22 10.35 4.37 -1.99
C ARG A 22 10.95 4.03 -3.36
N CYS A 23 11.53 5.02 -4.04
CA CYS A 23 12.02 4.94 -5.42
C CYS A 23 13.02 3.79 -5.66
N ASP A 24 13.78 3.42 -4.63
CA ASP A 24 14.84 2.41 -4.74
C ASP A 24 14.29 0.97 -4.85
N PHE A 25 12.98 0.79 -4.61
CA PHE A 25 12.36 -0.54 -4.64
C PHE A 25 12.15 -1.08 -6.06
N ASN A 26 11.96 -0.20 -7.05
CA ASN A 26 11.80 -0.61 -8.44
C ASN A 26 12.05 0.57 -9.37
N SER A 27 13.23 0.62 -10.00
CA SER A 27 13.63 1.70 -10.91
C SER A 27 12.72 1.87 -12.14
N PHE A 28 11.86 0.89 -12.44
CA PHE A 28 10.85 0.95 -13.50
C PHE A 28 9.54 1.61 -13.07
N LEU A 29 9.25 1.64 -11.78
CA LEU A 29 8.09 2.30 -11.22
C LEU A 29 8.63 3.58 -10.55
N ARG A 30 8.47 4.73 -11.21
CA ARG A 30 8.62 6.05 -10.56
C ARG A 30 7.82 6.04 -9.24
N PRO A 31 8.05 6.94 -8.26
CA PRO A 31 7.31 6.90 -7.01
C PRO A 31 5.79 6.98 -7.29
N GLU A 32 5.15 5.82 -7.37
CA GLU A 32 3.74 5.68 -7.63
C GLU A 32 3.06 5.62 -6.25
N GLU A 33 1.97 6.36 -6.14
CA GLU A 33 1.10 6.23 -4.98
C GLU A 33 0.23 4.99 -5.17
N GLY A 34 0.06 4.24 -4.10
CA GLY A 34 -0.78 3.07 -4.06
C GLY A 34 -1.65 3.03 -2.81
N THR A 35 -2.49 2.02 -2.76
CA THR A 35 -3.43 1.78 -1.66
C THR A 35 -3.11 0.44 -1.01
N VAL A 36 -2.97 0.44 0.31
CA VAL A 36 -2.75 -0.79 1.08
C VAL A 36 -4.03 -1.62 1.04
N LEU A 37 -3.94 -2.87 0.56
CA LEU A 37 -5.10 -3.77 0.50
C LEU A 37 -5.15 -4.72 1.70
N ARG A 38 -4.06 -5.43 1.97
CA ARG A 38 -3.98 -6.47 3.00
C ARG A 38 -2.54 -6.91 3.26
N ARG A 39 -2.34 -7.64 4.35
CA ARG A 39 -1.12 -8.45 4.54
C ARG A 39 -1.12 -9.63 3.59
N THR A 40 0.06 -9.99 3.13
CA THR A 40 0.30 -11.27 2.44
C THR A 40 0.90 -12.27 3.42
N SER A 41 0.72 -13.56 3.16
CA SER A 41 1.37 -14.63 3.93
C SER A 41 2.89 -14.68 3.71
N ALA A 42 3.40 -13.97 2.70
CA ALA A 42 4.81 -13.91 2.38
C ALA A 42 5.53 -12.86 3.24
N GLU A 43 6.41 -13.31 4.14
CA GLU A 43 7.48 -12.53 4.79
C GLU A 43 7.08 -11.15 5.34
N GLY A 44 5.86 -11.00 5.85
CA GLY A 44 5.39 -9.71 6.39
C GLY A 44 5.26 -8.60 5.35
N ARG A 45 5.01 -8.94 4.08
CA ARG A 45 4.75 -7.97 3.00
C ARG A 45 3.29 -7.53 2.99
N LEU A 46 3.07 -6.32 2.50
CA LEU A 46 1.76 -5.73 2.23
C LEU A 46 1.46 -5.78 0.75
N LEU A 47 0.23 -6.17 0.41
CA LEU A 47 -0.27 -6.08 -0.96
C LEU A 47 -0.74 -4.65 -1.21
N ILE A 48 -0.12 -3.99 -2.17
CA ILE A 48 -0.42 -2.60 -2.55
C ILE A 48 -1.03 -2.61 -3.94
N ARG A 49 -2.18 -1.95 -4.08
CA ARG A 49 -2.76 -1.63 -5.39
C ARG A 49 -2.19 -0.31 -5.89
N ILE A 50 -1.59 -0.34 -7.06
CA ILE A 50 -1.01 0.84 -7.71
C ILE A 50 -1.76 1.06 -9.02
N VAL A 51 -2.01 2.31 -9.39
CA VAL A 51 -2.61 2.64 -10.69
C VAL A 51 -1.55 3.32 -11.54
N ASP A 52 -1.18 2.67 -12.65
CA ASP A 52 -0.18 3.22 -13.56
C ASP A 52 -0.70 4.46 -14.32
N ARG A 53 0.19 5.15 -15.03
CA ARG A 53 -0.17 6.34 -15.84
C ARG A 53 -1.21 6.09 -16.93
N LYS A 54 -1.44 4.83 -17.32
CA LYS A 54 -2.46 4.43 -18.29
C LYS A 54 -3.78 4.06 -17.61
N GLY A 55 -3.89 4.25 -16.30
CA GLY A 55 -5.07 3.92 -15.50
C GLY A 55 -5.20 2.44 -15.16
N ARG A 56 -4.18 1.61 -15.41
CA ARG A 56 -4.25 0.17 -15.14
C ARG A 56 -3.85 -0.11 -13.69
N ALA A 57 -4.67 -0.91 -13.02
CA ALA A 57 -4.40 -1.34 -11.65
C ALA A 57 -3.45 -2.55 -11.63
N HIS A 58 -2.41 -2.46 -10.83
CA HIS A 58 -1.45 -3.52 -10.56
C HIS A 58 -1.39 -3.80 -9.06
N GLU A 59 -1.21 -5.06 -8.69
CA GLU A 59 -1.02 -5.47 -7.29
C GLU A 59 0.42 -5.89 -7.08
N VAL A 60 1.07 -5.30 -6.08
CA VAL A 60 2.49 -5.55 -5.77
C VAL A 60 2.65 -5.84 -4.29
N ALA A 61 3.38 -6.91 -3.97
CA ALA A 61 3.73 -7.24 -2.59
C ALA A 61 5.01 -6.50 -2.18
N VAL A 62 4.91 -5.63 -1.18
CA VAL A 62 5.97 -4.71 -0.77
C VAL A 62 6.21 -4.80 0.73
N LEU A 63 7.48 -4.76 1.13
CA LEU A 63 7.83 -4.71 2.56
C LEU A 63 7.43 -3.35 3.15
N PRO A 64 6.84 -3.32 4.38
CA PRO A 64 6.41 -2.07 5.03
C PRO A 64 7.50 -0.98 5.07
N ARG A 65 8.77 -1.35 5.25
CA ARG A 65 9.91 -0.42 5.27
C ARG A 65 10.13 0.36 3.96
N ASN A 66 9.54 -0.11 2.86
CA ASN A 66 9.62 0.52 1.54
C ASN A 66 8.40 1.41 1.23
N LEU A 67 7.51 1.60 2.20
CA LEU A 67 6.31 2.42 2.06
C LEU A 67 6.43 3.68 2.91
N ILE A 68 5.94 4.78 2.36
CA ILE A 68 5.81 6.07 3.04
C ILE A 68 4.31 6.38 3.11
N PRO A 69 3.72 6.56 4.30
CA PRO A 69 2.32 6.96 4.40
C PRO A 69 2.13 8.33 3.73
N VAL A 70 1.13 8.43 2.87
CA VAL A 70 0.68 9.72 2.33
C VAL A 70 -0.36 10.25 3.29
N GLU A 71 -0.04 11.31 4.01
CA GLU A 71 -1.05 11.99 4.83
C GLU A 71 -2.16 12.50 3.92
N ALA A 72 -3.41 12.26 4.31
CA ALA A 72 -4.52 12.94 3.68
C ALA A 72 -4.37 14.43 4.02
N SER A 73 -4.06 15.27 3.03
CA SER A 73 -4.10 16.72 3.20
C SER A 73 -5.45 17.09 3.79
N ARG A 74 -5.43 17.72 4.96
CA ARG A 74 -6.61 18.26 5.64
C ARG A 74 -7.25 19.37 4.82
#